data_AF-A0A1Q7N076-F1
#
_entry.id   AF-A0A1Q7N076-F1
#
_cell.length_a   1.000
_cell.length_b   1.000
_cell.length_c   1.000
_cell.angle_alpha   90.00
_cell.angle_beta   90.00
_cell.angle_gamma   90.00
#
_symmetry.space_group_name_H-M   'P 1'
#
loop_
_entity.id
_entity.type
_entity.pdbx_description
1 polymer ?
#
loop_
_entity_poly.entity_id
_entity_poly.type
_entity_poly.pdbx_seq_one_letter_code
_entity_poly.pdbx_strand_id
1 'polypeptide(L)'
;MKAALLFLSMALAAASAARQQTAKPAASNEQLPPISYVCPMVGDEDVIEDKPGRCRKCGMELKPIRLDSIWTCPVHAAVIKDKPGTCPLDGRELVQVTMAVSWTCPNTNIDSVSPGTCADGSPMLKKFTPRAHGNHNPQHGGLFFMAPDNWHHLEGTYRNGGVFRMYLYDDFTKPLARDQVRQMTGRVITKTGASFPLVAVQNGRYLEAKIGKLPFPAEMAAKLKLKVISPEHHFDFTFPEYSKEPVAPRLTDNAARPQSAPSTVGSASSASSAVASTPAPAETTTLSGIDPGLIPLPIPDTVPEMLAQLSQRTEQIRRFIDQGAFANVYVPAFQAKDLALALDERKKDLRPEHLKIAEPAIKRLVRSAWLLDAFGDMGNKQQISEAYTQFAAAVKDVESVFPDR
;
A
#
# COMPACT_ATOMS: atom_id res chain seq x y z
N MET A 1 -55.75 79.62 14.65
CA MET A 1 -56.76 79.30 13.61
C MET A 1 -56.23 78.15 12.77
N LYS A 2 -57.09 77.18 12.47
CA LYS A 2 -56.80 75.92 11.76
C LYS A 2 -56.18 76.15 10.38
N ALA A 3 -55.27 75.27 9.95
CA ALA A 3 -55.16 74.90 8.54
C ALA A 3 -54.63 73.46 8.42
N ALA A 4 -55.47 72.60 7.85
CA ALA A 4 -55.16 71.24 7.42
C ALA A 4 -54.63 71.27 5.98
N LEU A 5 -53.84 70.28 5.57
CA LEU A 5 -54.22 69.30 4.53
C LEU A 5 -53.07 68.33 4.20
N LEU A 6 -53.47 67.11 3.83
CA LEU A 6 -52.70 65.97 3.32
C LEU A 6 -51.90 66.30 2.05
N PHE A 7 -50.87 65.50 1.73
CA PHE A 7 -50.63 64.79 0.44
C PHE A 7 -49.38 63.88 0.64
N LEU A 8 -49.54 62.55 0.64
CA LEU A 8 -49.45 61.60 -0.49
C LEU A 8 -48.00 61.20 -0.84
N SER A 9 -47.76 59.91 -0.64
CA SER A 9 -46.54 59.13 -0.83
C SER A 9 -46.14 58.95 -2.30
N MET A 10 -44.83 58.96 -2.58
CA MET A 10 -44.26 58.37 -3.80
C MET A 10 -42.85 57.83 -3.53
N ALA A 11 -42.63 56.56 -3.87
CA ALA A 11 -41.47 55.75 -3.54
C ALA A 11 -40.23 56.05 -4.40
N LEU A 12 -39.04 56.00 -3.78
CA LEU A 12 -37.72 56.07 -4.41
C LEU A 12 -37.33 54.70 -4.97
N ALA A 13 -36.97 54.63 -6.25
CA ALA A 13 -36.17 53.56 -6.82
C ALA A 13 -34.82 54.15 -7.29
N ALA A 14 -33.74 53.81 -6.59
CA ALA A 14 -32.37 54.11 -7.01
C ALA A 14 -31.65 52.79 -7.29
N ALA A 15 -31.29 52.57 -8.57
CA ALA A 15 -30.51 51.44 -9.02
C ALA A 15 -29.03 51.67 -8.72
N SER A 16 -28.42 50.81 -7.90
CA SER A 16 -26.98 50.79 -7.66
C SER A 16 -26.30 49.81 -8.63
N ALA A 17 -25.55 50.35 -9.59
CA ALA A 17 -24.67 49.59 -10.46
C ALA A 17 -23.41 49.16 -9.68
N ALA A 18 -23.32 47.87 -9.37
CA ALA A 18 -22.13 47.28 -8.75
C ALA A 18 -21.02 47.08 -9.80
N ARG A 19 -19.88 47.75 -9.60
CA ARG A 19 -18.62 47.47 -10.32
C ARG A 19 -18.15 46.06 -9.98
N GLN A 20 -18.20 45.15 -10.96
CA GLN A 20 -17.51 43.86 -10.88
C GLN A 20 -16.00 44.10 -10.94
N GLN A 21 -15.32 43.89 -9.80
CA GLN A 21 -13.87 43.70 -9.77
C GLN A 21 -13.57 42.36 -10.42
N THR A 22 -12.97 42.39 -11.61
CA THR A 22 -12.37 41.21 -12.23
C THR A 22 -11.16 40.80 -11.40
N ALA A 23 -11.32 39.73 -10.62
CA ALA A 23 -10.20 39.09 -9.93
C ALA A 23 -9.26 38.50 -10.99
N LYS A 24 -8.03 39.04 -11.04
CA LYS A 24 -6.90 38.43 -11.76
C LYS A 24 -6.65 37.04 -11.17
N PRO A 25 -6.61 35.95 -11.96
CA PRO A 25 -6.34 34.63 -11.41
C PRO A 25 -4.92 34.62 -10.86
N ALA A 26 -4.80 34.43 -9.55
CA ALA A 26 -3.53 34.14 -8.90
C ALA A 26 -3.12 32.72 -9.33
N ALA A 27 -2.10 32.63 -10.17
CA ALA A 27 -1.36 31.37 -10.31
C ALA A 27 -0.69 31.10 -8.95
N SER A 28 -1.29 30.23 -8.14
CA SER A 28 -0.66 29.73 -6.94
C SER A 28 0.59 28.95 -7.35
N ASN A 29 1.74 29.37 -6.83
CA ASN A 29 3.00 28.66 -6.95
C ASN A 29 2.95 27.44 -6.00
N GLU A 30 2.00 26.53 -6.23
CA GLU A 30 1.82 25.31 -5.44
C GLU A 30 2.94 24.35 -5.81
N GLN A 31 3.86 24.10 -4.88
CA GLN A 31 4.94 23.15 -5.08
C GLN A 31 4.34 21.75 -5.20
N LEU A 32 4.40 21.18 -6.39
CA LEU A 32 3.79 19.89 -6.69
C LEU A 32 4.49 18.77 -5.90
N PRO A 33 3.74 17.75 -5.42
CA PRO A 33 4.34 16.56 -4.81
C PRO A 33 5.32 15.89 -5.77
N PRO A 34 6.43 15.28 -5.30
CA PRO A 34 7.41 14.65 -6.18
C PRO A 34 6.80 13.53 -7.03
N ILE A 35 7.43 13.25 -8.17
CA ILE A 35 7.03 12.11 -9.02
C ILE A 35 7.60 10.82 -8.42
N SER A 36 6.73 9.83 -8.29
CA SER A 36 7.08 8.43 -8.03
C SER A 36 6.71 7.57 -9.26
N TYR A 37 7.14 6.32 -9.30
CA TYR A 37 6.93 5.39 -10.41
C TYR A 37 6.29 4.11 -9.91
N VAL A 38 5.20 3.68 -10.53
CA VAL A 38 4.36 2.60 -10.02
C VAL A 38 4.06 1.53 -11.05
N CYS A 39 3.93 0.29 -10.59
CA CYS A 39 3.54 -0.79 -11.49
C CYS A 39 2.08 -0.61 -11.93
N PRO A 40 1.78 -0.65 -13.24
CA PRO A 40 0.41 -0.57 -13.73
C PRO A 40 -0.35 -1.91 -13.63
N MET A 41 0.30 -2.99 -13.19
CA MET A 41 -0.31 -4.32 -13.09
C MET A 41 -1.14 -4.43 -11.82
N VAL A 42 -2.37 -4.91 -11.95
CA VAL A 42 -3.21 -5.28 -10.81
C VAL A 42 -2.53 -6.40 -10.02
N GLY A 43 -2.40 -6.27 -8.70
CA GLY A 43 -1.66 -7.16 -7.82
C GLY A 43 -0.23 -6.70 -7.46
N ASP A 44 0.36 -5.78 -8.23
CA ASP A 44 1.70 -5.20 -8.00
C ASP A 44 1.65 -3.71 -7.63
N GLU A 45 0.49 -3.18 -7.20
CA GLU A 45 0.27 -1.75 -6.97
C GLU A 45 1.12 -1.15 -5.83
N ASP A 46 1.63 -2.02 -4.96
CA ASP A 46 2.57 -1.75 -3.87
C ASP A 46 3.99 -1.49 -4.37
N VAL A 47 4.29 -1.79 -5.64
CA VAL A 47 5.56 -1.44 -6.27
C VAL A 47 5.58 0.04 -6.60
N ILE A 48 6.25 0.81 -5.74
CA ILE A 48 6.55 2.23 -5.90
C ILE A 48 8.07 2.42 -5.87
N GLU A 49 8.59 3.12 -6.87
CA GLU A 49 10.01 3.43 -7.03
C GLU A 49 10.19 4.95 -7.21
N ASP A 50 11.33 5.48 -6.79
CA ASP A 50 11.71 6.89 -6.91
C ASP A 50 12.27 7.25 -8.31
N LYS A 51 12.42 6.24 -9.18
CA LYS A 51 12.99 6.39 -10.53
C LYS A 51 12.21 5.60 -11.58
N PRO A 52 12.25 6.02 -12.85
CA PRO A 52 11.70 5.22 -13.94
C PRO A 52 12.44 3.89 -14.05
N GLY A 53 11.75 2.86 -14.54
CA GLY A 53 12.33 1.53 -14.68
C GLY A 53 11.29 0.46 -14.95
N ARG A 54 11.66 -0.79 -14.66
CA ARG A 54 10.78 -1.96 -14.74
C ARG A 54 10.40 -2.43 -13.35
N CYS A 55 9.15 -2.87 -13.20
CA CYS A 55 8.65 -3.51 -12.00
C CYS A 55 9.48 -4.75 -11.69
N ARG A 56 9.94 -4.86 -10.45
CA ARG A 56 10.73 -6.00 -9.96
C ARG A 56 9.94 -7.29 -9.76
N LYS A 57 8.60 -7.20 -9.71
CA LYS A 57 7.69 -8.35 -9.58
C LYS A 57 7.33 -8.93 -10.95
N CYS A 58 6.68 -8.14 -11.81
CA CYS A 58 6.22 -8.60 -13.12
C CYS A 58 7.08 -8.18 -14.33
N GLY A 59 8.05 -7.28 -14.17
CA GLY A 59 8.90 -6.80 -15.28
C GLY A 59 8.27 -5.75 -16.21
N MET A 60 7.02 -5.33 -15.97
CA MET A 60 6.35 -4.25 -16.72
C MET A 60 7.02 -2.90 -16.51
N GLU A 61 6.90 -1.98 -17.48
CA GLU A 61 7.39 -0.61 -17.33
C GLU A 61 6.58 0.17 -16.29
N LEU A 62 7.28 0.84 -15.38
CA LEU A 62 6.66 1.64 -14.32
C LEU A 62 6.10 2.94 -14.89
N LYS A 63 4.89 3.32 -14.46
CA LYS A 63 4.25 4.57 -14.87
C LYS A 63 4.49 5.68 -13.84
N PRO A 64 4.72 6.93 -14.27
CA PRO A 64 4.88 8.05 -13.35
C PRO A 64 3.55 8.37 -12.65
N ILE A 65 3.64 8.80 -11.40
CA ILE A 65 2.51 9.26 -10.58
C ILE A 65 2.97 10.35 -9.62
N ARG A 66 2.04 11.17 -9.12
CA ARG A 66 2.28 12.02 -7.95
C ARG A 66 1.54 11.46 -6.75
N LEU A 67 2.24 11.34 -5.63
CA LEU A 67 1.68 10.90 -4.37
C LEU A 67 1.67 12.08 -3.40
N ASP A 68 0.54 12.32 -2.75
CA ASP A 68 0.37 13.41 -1.80
C ASP A 68 -0.28 12.89 -0.52
N SER A 69 0.11 13.47 0.61
CA SER A 69 -0.35 13.06 1.94
C SER A 69 -1.48 13.98 2.38
N ILE A 70 -2.71 13.49 2.28
CA ILE A 70 -3.92 14.26 2.59
C ILE A 70 -4.63 13.69 3.81
N TRP A 71 -5.43 14.51 4.46
CA TRP A 71 -6.25 14.12 5.60
C TRP A 71 -7.67 13.80 5.12
N THR A 72 -8.14 12.58 5.37
CA THR A 72 -9.47 12.13 4.99
C THR A 72 -10.25 11.50 6.14
N CYS A 73 -11.56 11.45 6.01
CA CYS A 73 -12.38 10.66 6.92
C CYS A 73 -12.26 9.17 6.57
N PRO A 74 -12.05 8.27 7.56
CA PRO A 74 -12.00 6.82 7.32
C PRO A 74 -13.27 6.24 6.66
N VAL A 75 -14.40 6.94 6.78
CA VAL A 75 -15.69 6.49 6.25
C VAL A 75 -16.11 7.31 5.03
N HIS A 76 -15.77 8.59 5.00
CA HIS A 76 -16.15 9.52 3.94
C HIS A 76 -14.92 9.92 3.11
N ALA A 77 -14.47 9.04 2.20
CA ALA A 77 -13.28 9.24 1.38
C ALA A 77 -13.31 10.51 0.50
N ALA A 78 -14.49 11.10 0.27
CA ALA A 78 -14.65 12.38 -0.41
C ALA A 78 -14.21 13.59 0.44
N VAL A 79 -14.05 13.43 1.75
CA VAL A 79 -13.55 14.50 2.63
C VAL A 79 -12.04 14.58 2.46
N ILE A 80 -11.56 15.56 1.72
CA ILE A 80 -10.13 15.77 1.49
C ILE A 80 -9.72 17.08 2.16
N LYS A 81 -8.70 17.01 3.02
CA LYS A 81 -8.10 18.14 3.72
C LYS A 81 -6.59 18.09 3.62
N ASP A 82 -6.00 19.26 3.69
CA ASP A 82 -4.57 19.56 3.63
C ASP A 82 -3.91 19.54 5.04
N LYS A 83 -4.70 19.39 6.11
CA LYS A 83 -4.24 19.39 7.50
C LYS A 83 -5.10 18.50 8.40
N PRO A 84 -4.58 18.09 9.58
CA PRO A 84 -5.36 17.35 10.57
C PRO A 84 -6.62 18.10 11.00
N GLY A 85 -7.60 17.36 11.50
CA GLY A 85 -8.85 17.92 12.00
C GLY A 85 -9.91 16.86 12.19
N THR A 86 -11.17 17.30 12.23
CA THR A 86 -12.33 16.41 12.30
C THR A 86 -13.11 16.43 10.98
N CYS A 87 -13.71 15.28 10.67
CA CYS A 87 -14.59 15.11 9.54
C CYS A 87 -15.82 16.01 9.72
N PRO A 88 -16.15 16.87 8.73
CA PRO A 88 -17.30 17.77 8.83
C PRO A 88 -18.64 17.03 8.71
N LEU A 89 -18.63 15.76 8.32
CA LEU A 89 -19.84 14.95 8.11
C LEU A 89 -20.22 14.13 9.35
N ASP A 90 -19.25 13.58 10.09
CA ASP A 90 -19.49 12.67 11.20
C ASP A 90 -18.68 12.97 12.47
N GLY A 91 -17.85 14.02 12.46
CA GLY A 91 -17.07 14.47 13.61
C GLY A 91 -15.88 13.60 14.00
N ARG A 92 -15.61 12.49 13.30
CA ARG A 92 -14.43 11.64 13.56
C ARG A 92 -13.14 12.38 13.25
N GLU A 93 -12.05 12.02 13.92
CA GLU A 93 -10.72 12.53 13.56
C GLU A 93 -10.35 12.09 12.14
N LEU A 94 -9.82 13.03 11.35
CA LEU A 94 -9.30 12.74 10.03
C LEU A 94 -8.01 11.94 10.18
N VAL A 95 -7.81 10.99 9.28
CA VAL A 95 -6.58 10.22 9.17
C VAL A 95 -5.79 10.71 7.98
N GLN A 96 -4.48 10.80 8.12
CA GLN A 96 -3.60 11.09 7.00
C GLN A 96 -3.47 9.83 6.14
N VAL A 97 -3.60 9.99 4.82
CA VAL A 97 -3.50 8.92 3.83
C VAL A 97 -2.73 9.40 2.61
N THR A 98 -2.09 8.47 1.92
CA THR A 98 -1.46 8.75 0.62
C THR A 98 -2.50 8.61 -0.49
N MET A 99 -2.64 9.64 -1.32
CA MET A 99 -3.50 9.64 -2.50
C MET A 99 -2.67 9.86 -3.76
N ALA A 100 -3.09 9.22 -4.85
CA ALA A 100 -2.61 9.58 -6.17
C ALA A 100 -3.22 10.92 -6.58
N VAL A 101 -2.36 11.87 -6.97
CA VAL A 101 -2.76 13.18 -7.48
C VAL A 101 -2.63 13.20 -8.98
N SER A 102 -3.71 13.61 -9.62
CA SER A 102 -3.72 13.85 -11.05
C SER A 102 -4.59 15.05 -11.39
N TRP A 103 -4.56 15.45 -12.66
CA TRP A 103 -5.35 16.54 -13.19
C TRP A 103 -6.17 16.02 -14.36
N THR A 104 -7.43 16.43 -14.42
CA THR A 104 -8.38 16.01 -15.46
C THR A 104 -9.20 17.18 -15.99
N CYS A 105 -9.80 17.00 -17.15
CA CYS A 105 -10.77 17.94 -17.71
C CYS A 105 -12.19 17.37 -17.59
N PRO A 106 -13.19 18.22 -17.27
CA PRO A 106 -14.59 17.79 -17.23
C PRO A 106 -15.00 17.05 -18.51
N ASN A 107 -15.72 15.93 -18.35
CA ASN A 107 -16.24 15.11 -19.45
C ASN A 107 -15.16 14.57 -20.40
N THR A 108 -13.94 14.33 -19.91
CA THR A 108 -12.86 13.69 -20.66
C THR A 108 -12.28 12.51 -19.89
N ASN A 109 -11.51 11.66 -20.59
CA ASN A 109 -10.72 10.59 -19.97
C ASN A 109 -9.26 11.00 -19.77
N ILE A 110 -8.97 12.31 -19.75
CA ILE A 110 -7.61 12.81 -19.55
C ILE A 110 -7.24 12.63 -18.08
N ASP A 111 -6.12 11.97 -17.82
CA ASP A 111 -5.54 11.83 -16.48
C ASP A 111 -4.06 12.19 -16.54
N SER A 112 -3.74 13.44 -16.19
CA SER A 112 -2.39 14.01 -16.29
C SER A 112 -1.70 14.02 -14.94
N VAL A 113 -0.41 13.70 -14.90
CA VAL A 113 0.44 13.81 -13.71
C VAL A 113 0.90 15.24 -13.44
N SER A 114 0.54 16.19 -14.29
CA SER A 114 0.86 17.61 -14.15
C SER A 114 -0.37 18.49 -14.39
N PRO A 115 -0.48 19.64 -13.70
CA PRO A 115 -1.51 20.62 -13.99
C PRO A 115 -1.39 21.12 -15.42
N GLY A 116 -2.52 21.56 -15.98
CA GLY A 116 -2.59 22.07 -17.33
C GLY A 116 -3.88 22.84 -17.57
N THR A 117 -4.17 23.08 -18.84
CA THR A 117 -5.35 23.79 -19.30
C THR A 117 -6.19 22.86 -20.19
N CYS A 118 -7.49 22.84 -19.96
CA CYS A 118 -8.45 22.11 -20.76
C CYS A 118 -8.67 22.78 -22.12
N ALA A 119 -9.29 22.04 -23.05
CA ALA A 119 -9.54 22.53 -24.41
C ALA A 119 -10.41 23.79 -24.46
N ASP A 120 -11.26 24.00 -23.44
CA ASP A 120 -12.10 25.19 -23.26
C ASP A 120 -11.35 26.38 -22.62
N GLY A 121 -10.06 26.24 -22.34
CA GLY A 121 -9.24 27.26 -21.68
C GLY A 121 -9.33 27.27 -20.15
N SER A 122 -10.16 26.42 -19.54
CA SER A 122 -10.24 26.30 -18.07
C SER A 122 -9.03 25.55 -17.50
N PRO A 123 -8.60 25.82 -16.25
CA PRO A 123 -7.57 25.01 -15.61
C PRO A 123 -8.08 23.60 -15.36
N MET A 124 -7.21 22.60 -15.52
CA MET A 124 -7.55 21.22 -15.18
C MET A 124 -7.88 21.08 -13.69
N LEU A 125 -8.84 20.22 -13.38
CA LEU A 125 -9.27 19.94 -12.02
C LEU A 125 -8.32 18.94 -11.37
N LYS A 126 -7.79 19.29 -10.19
CA LYS A 126 -7.00 18.38 -9.35
C LYS A 126 -7.92 17.27 -8.83
N LYS A 127 -7.54 16.02 -9.04
CA LYS A 127 -8.24 14.81 -8.63
C LYS A 127 -7.35 14.02 -7.68
N PHE A 128 -7.95 13.50 -6.62
CA PHE A 128 -7.32 12.57 -5.70
C PHE A 128 -7.96 11.20 -5.89
N THR A 129 -7.13 10.18 -6.08
CA THR A 129 -7.59 8.80 -6.19
C THR A 129 -6.97 7.99 -5.05
N PRO A 130 -7.80 7.33 -4.22
CA PRO A 130 -7.31 6.39 -3.22
C PRO A 130 -6.43 5.34 -3.86
N ARG A 131 -5.26 5.15 -3.27
CA ARG A 131 -4.35 4.07 -3.59
C ARG A 131 -4.36 3.13 -2.42
N ALA A 132 -4.32 1.83 -2.70
CA ALA A 132 -3.83 0.87 -1.71
C ALA A 132 -2.46 1.39 -1.24
N HIS A 133 -2.31 1.44 0.07
CA HIS A 133 -1.37 2.27 0.82
C HIS A 133 0.06 2.14 0.29
N GLY A 134 0.81 3.25 0.35
CA GLY A 134 2.28 3.43 0.34
C GLY A 134 3.22 2.45 -0.38
N ASN A 135 4.50 2.85 -0.44
CA ASN A 135 5.56 1.96 -0.90
C ASN A 135 5.87 0.92 0.20
N HIS A 136 5.16 -0.21 0.23
CA HIS A 136 5.36 -1.29 1.23
C HIS A 136 6.55 -2.20 0.94
N ASN A 137 7.48 -1.73 0.11
CA ASN A 137 8.64 -2.48 -0.29
C ASN A 137 9.78 -2.36 0.73
N PRO A 138 10.32 -3.49 1.20
CA PRO A 138 11.57 -3.49 1.94
C PRO A 138 12.71 -2.88 1.11
N GLN A 139 13.48 -1.97 1.72
CA GLN A 139 14.63 -1.30 1.10
C GLN A 139 15.97 -1.98 1.44
N HIS A 140 15.98 -2.75 2.53
CA HIS A 140 17.13 -3.46 3.09
C HIS A 140 16.92 -4.98 3.13
N GLY A 141 15.92 -5.49 2.39
CA GLY A 141 15.58 -6.91 2.29
C GLY A 141 15.02 -7.50 3.58
N GLY A 142 14.39 -6.64 4.39
CA GLY A 142 13.71 -6.99 5.62
C GLY A 142 12.21 -7.26 5.43
N LEU A 143 11.49 -7.23 6.53
CA LEU A 143 10.03 -7.15 6.56
C LEU A 143 9.63 -5.70 6.83
N PHE A 144 8.71 -5.18 6.03
CA PHE A 144 8.31 -3.77 6.03
C PHE A 144 6.87 -3.65 6.55
N PHE A 145 6.65 -2.79 7.54
CA PHE A 145 5.36 -2.57 8.18
C PHE A 145 5.02 -1.09 8.27
N MET A 146 3.74 -0.81 8.26
CA MET A 146 3.14 0.49 8.57
C MET A 146 2.87 0.60 10.06
N ALA A 147 3.14 1.75 10.66
CA ALA A 147 2.72 2.02 12.02
C ALA A 147 1.23 2.42 12.08
N PRO A 148 0.55 2.26 13.23
CA PRO A 148 -0.86 2.61 13.36
C PRO A 148 -1.21 4.10 13.20
N ASP A 149 -0.22 5.00 13.14
CA ASP A 149 -0.45 6.41 12.83
C ASP A 149 -0.45 6.72 11.32
N ASN A 150 -0.34 5.68 10.48
CA ASN A 150 -0.34 5.73 9.02
C ASN A 150 0.76 6.60 8.40
N TRP A 151 1.71 7.08 9.21
CA TRP A 151 2.78 7.95 8.76
C TRP A 151 4.14 7.28 8.89
N HIS A 152 4.43 6.71 10.06
CA HIS A 152 5.69 6.00 10.23
C HIS A 152 5.63 4.65 9.54
N HIS A 153 6.69 4.31 8.84
CA HIS A 153 6.93 2.95 8.39
C HIS A 153 8.23 2.44 9.01
N LEU A 154 8.32 1.12 9.15
CA LEU A 154 9.50 0.48 9.68
C LEU A 154 9.87 -0.75 8.87
N GLU A 155 11.16 -1.01 8.77
CA GLU A 155 11.69 -2.22 8.17
C GLU A 155 12.61 -2.92 9.15
N GLY A 156 12.23 -4.13 9.56
CA GLY A 156 13.07 -5.00 10.37
C GLY A 156 13.91 -5.93 9.50
N THR A 157 15.21 -5.97 9.74
CA THR A 157 16.13 -6.94 9.11
C THR A 157 16.81 -7.79 10.17
N TYR A 158 17.06 -9.07 9.85
CA TYR A 158 17.84 -9.96 10.70
C TYR A 158 19.12 -10.40 10.00
N ARG A 159 20.27 -10.03 10.54
CA ARG A 159 21.58 -10.19 9.88
C ARG A 159 22.37 -11.36 10.48
N ASN A 160 23.26 -11.96 9.69
CA ASN A 160 24.09 -13.12 10.07
C ASN A 160 24.94 -12.92 11.35
N GLY A 161 25.17 -11.68 11.79
CA GLY A 161 25.80 -11.37 13.08
C GLY A 161 24.91 -11.59 14.30
N GLY A 162 23.66 -12.06 14.14
CA GLY A 162 22.68 -12.11 15.22
C GLY A 162 22.20 -10.71 15.62
N VAL A 163 22.11 -9.81 14.64
CA VAL A 163 21.74 -8.40 14.85
C VAL A 163 20.43 -8.14 14.15
N PHE A 164 19.45 -7.67 14.91
CA PHE A 164 18.24 -7.08 14.36
C PHE A 164 18.49 -5.59 14.10
N ARG A 165 18.15 -5.11 12.92
CA ARG A 165 18.14 -3.67 12.61
C ARG A 165 16.74 -3.24 12.22
N MET A 166 16.36 -2.06 12.69
CA MET A 166 15.10 -1.42 12.33
C MET A 166 15.38 -0.09 11.66
N TYR A 167 15.03 -0.01 10.39
CA TYR A 167 15.02 1.21 9.61
C TYR A 167 13.65 1.86 9.74
N LEU A 168 13.60 3.19 9.71
CA LEU A 168 12.41 3.97 9.98
C LEU A 168 12.23 5.00 8.88
N TYR A 169 11.01 5.11 8.38
CA TYR A 169 10.66 5.92 7.22
C TYR A 169 9.41 6.75 7.47
N ASP A 170 9.24 7.77 6.63
CA ASP A 170 7.96 8.44 6.45
C ASP A 170 7.01 7.61 5.55
N ASP A 171 5.87 8.20 5.21
CA ASP A 171 4.84 7.63 4.35
C ASP A 171 5.25 7.48 2.87
N PHE A 172 6.41 8.03 2.50
CA PHE A 172 7.02 7.87 1.18
C PHE A 172 8.19 6.89 1.18
N THR A 173 8.38 6.13 2.27
CA THR A 173 9.52 5.23 2.45
C THR A 173 10.86 5.98 2.38
N LYS A 174 10.86 7.28 2.68
CA LYS A 174 12.08 8.06 2.83
C LYS A 174 12.60 7.93 4.26
N PRO A 175 13.92 7.72 4.46
CA PRO A 175 14.47 7.59 5.80
C PRO A 175 14.17 8.82 6.67
N LEU A 176 13.72 8.58 7.90
CA LEU A 176 13.48 9.67 8.85
C LEU A 176 14.76 10.42 9.21
N ALA A 177 14.61 11.69 9.60
CA ALA A 177 15.73 12.49 10.07
C ALA A 177 16.31 11.89 11.37
N ARG A 178 17.63 12.03 11.56
CA ARG A 178 18.33 11.45 12.72
C ARG A 178 17.72 11.85 14.07
N ASP A 179 17.27 13.09 14.18
CA ASP A 179 16.69 13.62 15.42
C ASP A 179 15.32 13.01 15.72
N GLN A 180 14.56 12.64 14.67
CA GLN A 180 13.30 11.90 14.82
C GLN A 180 13.57 10.46 15.26
N VAL A 181 14.51 9.78 14.61
CA VAL A 181 14.91 8.39 14.97
C VAL A 181 15.38 8.31 16.42
N ARG A 182 16.15 9.30 16.89
CA ARG A 182 16.67 9.34 18.28
C ARG A 182 15.60 9.55 19.35
N GLN A 183 14.42 10.07 18.99
CA GLN A 183 13.30 10.24 19.92
C GLN A 183 12.50 8.94 20.10
N MET A 184 12.70 7.97 19.20
CA MET A 184 12.02 6.68 19.27
C MET A 184 12.72 5.76 20.26
N THR A 185 11.92 5.04 21.05
CA THR A 185 12.42 4.09 22.04
C THR A 185 11.71 2.75 21.87
N GLY A 186 12.44 1.67 22.05
CA GLY A 186 11.86 0.35 21.85
C GLY A 186 12.78 -0.79 22.26
N ARG A 187 12.27 -2.00 22.06
CA ARG A 187 12.98 -3.25 22.35
C ARG A 187 12.55 -4.35 21.39
N VAL A 188 13.45 -5.29 21.15
CA VAL A 188 13.17 -6.55 20.46
C VAL A 188 13.02 -7.66 21.50
N ILE A 189 11.99 -8.46 21.35
CA ILE A 189 11.67 -9.59 22.22
C ILE A 189 11.73 -10.85 21.36
N THR A 190 12.63 -11.77 21.67
CA THR A 190 12.71 -13.05 20.94
C THR A 190 11.57 -13.99 21.34
N LYS A 191 11.34 -15.04 20.56
CA LYS A 191 10.36 -16.10 20.90
C LYS A 191 10.54 -16.71 22.30
N THR A 192 11.77 -16.72 22.83
CA THR A 192 12.08 -17.21 24.19
C THR A 192 11.71 -16.22 25.30
N GLY A 193 11.28 -15.00 24.95
CA GLY A 193 10.95 -13.91 25.88
C GLY A 193 12.14 -13.03 26.25
N ALA A 194 13.35 -13.29 25.73
CA ALA A 194 14.51 -12.43 25.98
C ALA A 194 14.33 -11.06 25.32
N SER A 195 14.58 -9.99 26.08
CA SER A 195 14.32 -8.61 25.66
C SER A 195 15.63 -7.83 25.50
N PHE A 196 15.79 -7.18 24.35
CA PHE A 196 16.99 -6.44 23.97
C PHE A 196 16.61 -5.00 23.59
N PRO A 197 17.25 -3.98 24.16
CA PRO A 197 16.94 -2.59 23.82
C PRO A 197 17.32 -2.29 22.37
N LEU A 198 16.50 -1.50 21.69
CA LEU A 198 16.82 -0.91 20.39
C LEU A 198 17.62 0.37 20.62
N VAL A 199 18.83 0.41 20.07
CA VAL A 199 19.76 1.52 20.25
C VAL A 199 20.03 2.18 18.90
N ALA A 200 19.89 3.51 18.84
CA ALA A 200 20.25 4.27 17.65
C ALA A 200 21.75 4.18 17.39
N VAL A 201 22.14 3.76 16.19
CA VAL A 201 23.55 3.79 15.80
C VAL A 201 24.05 5.23 15.66
N GLN A 202 25.36 5.45 15.77
CA GLN A 202 25.95 6.80 15.78
C GLN A 202 25.59 7.64 14.55
N ASN A 203 25.51 7.01 13.37
CA ASN A 203 25.11 7.66 12.14
C ASN A 203 23.59 7.94 12.03
N GLY A 204 22.81 7.56 13.05
CA GLY A 204 21.36 7.80 13.16
C GLY A 204 20.51 7.18 12.04
N ARG A 205 21.05 6.23 11.26
CA ARG A 205 20.35 5.66 10.09
C ARG A 205 19.31 4.60 10.44
N TYR A 206 19.47 3.95 11.59
CA TYR A 206 18.60 2.87 12.06
C TYR A 206 18.76 2.66 13.56
N LEU A 207 17.85 1.88 14.15
CA LEU A 207 18.00 1.31 15.48
C LEU A 207 18.51 -0.13 15.37
N GLU A 208 19.35 -0.60 16.29
CA GLU A 208 19.80 -1.99 16.31
C GLU A 208 19.68 -2.64 17.68
N ALA A 209 19.50 -3.96 17.68
CA ALA A 209 19.54 -4.81 18.85
C ALA A 209 20.39 -6.06 18.54
N LYS A 210 21.37 -6.35 19.40
CA LYS A 210 22.20 -7.55 19.32
C LYS A 210 21.47 -8.69 20.04
N ILE A 211 20.71 -9.48 19.29
CA ILE A 211 19.84 -10.53 19.82
C ILE A 211 20.45 -11.93 19.76
N GLY A 212 21.64 -12.07 19.16
CA GLY A 212 22.30 -13.35 18.96
C GLY A 212 21.76 -14.12 17.77
N LYS A 213 22.40 -15.27 17.48
CA LYS A 213 21.98 -16.18 16.42
C LYS A 213 20.79 -17.02 16.90
N LEU A 214 19.71 -16.99 16.14
CA LEU A 214 18.48 -17.73 16.40
C LEU A 214 18.32 -18.82 15.33
N PRO A 215 17.70 -19.96 15.66
CA PRO A 215 17.30 -20.94 14.66
C PRO A 215 16.24 -20.35 13.73
N PHE A 216 16.16 -20.87 12.50
CA PHE A 216 15.15 -20.48 11.54
C PHE A 216 13.91 -21.39 11.59
N PRO A 217 12.69 -20.86 11.37
CA PRO A 217 12.39 -19.44 11.19
C PRO A 217 12.65 -18.65 12.49
N ALA A 218 13.34 -17.51 12.36
CA ALA A 218 13.69 -16.67 13.48
C ALA A 218 12.52 -15.73 13.77
N GLU A 219 11.82 -16.00 14.88
CA GLU A 219 10.65 -15.25 15.32
C GLU A 219 10.99 -14.28 16.45
N MET A 220 10.52 -13.05 16.32
CA MET A 220 10.70 -11.98 17.30
C MET A 220 9.63 -10.92 17.15
N ALA A 221 9.40 -10.15 18.22
CA ALA A 221 8.54 -8.97 18.20
C ALA A 221 9.35 -7.71 18.50
N ALA A 222 9.08 -6.62 17.80
CA ALA A 222 9.54 -5.30 18.18
C ALA A 222 8.40 -4.55 18.91
N LYS A 223 8.73 -3.94 20.04
CA LYS A 223 7.89 -2.96 20.72
C LYS A 223 8.50 -1.58 20.59
N LEU A 224 7.74 -0.62 20.07
CA LEU A 224 8.27 0.69 19.68
C LEU A 224 7.32 1.83 20.05
N LYS A 225 7.85 2.88 20.67
CA LYS A 225 7.22 4.19 20.79
C LYS A 225 7.76 5.10 19.69
N LEU A 226 6.89 5.59 18.84
CA LEU A 226 7.24 6.42 17.67
C LEU A 226 7.51 7.88 18.04
N LYS A 227 7.01 8.33 19.20
CA LYS A 227 7.28 9.65 19.76
C LYS A 227 7.57 9.51 21.26
N VAL A 228 8.15 10.55 21.86
CA VAL A 228 8.49 10.57 23.30
C VAL A 228 7.26 10.26 24.17
N ILE A 229 6.11 10.82 23.79
CA ILE A 229 4.82 10.61 24.46
C ILE A 229 3.87 9.99 23.44
N SER A 230 3.99 8.67 23.22
CA SER A 230 3.06 7.88 22.42
C SER A 230 2.79 6.52 23.06
N PRO A 231 1.69 5.85 22.67
CA PRO A 231 1.54 4.42 22.91
C PRO A 231 2.75 3.63 22.39
N GLU A 232 2.96 2.46 23.01
CA GLU A 232 3.91 1.46 22.50
C GLU A 232 3.17 0.57 21.50
N HIS A 233 3.74 0.42 20.30
CA HIS A 233 3.20 -0.38 19.21
C HIS A 233 3.95 -1.70 19.08
N HIS A 234 3.28 -2.74 18.59
CA HIS A 234 3.78 -4.11 18.51
C HIS A 234 3.86 -4.57 17.05
N PHE A 235 5.01 -5.12 16.67
CA PHE A 235 5.30 -5.59 15.31
C PHE A 235 5.95 -6.97 15.37
N ASP A 236 5.36 -7.96 14.70
CA ASP A 236 5.82 -9.34 14.67
C ASP A 236 6.69 -9.60 13.42
N PHE A 237 7.86 -10.16 13.63
CA PHE A 237 8.82 -10.49 12.57
C PHE A 237 9.09 -11.99 12.54
N THR A 238 9.00 -12.59 11.36
CA THR A 238 9.36 -13.99 11.11
C THR A 238 10.32 -14.06 9.93
N PHE A 239 11.60 -14.34 10.20
CA PHE A 239 12.62 -14.43 9.16
C PHE A 239 12.89 -15.91 8.83
N PRO A 240 12.64 -16.38 7.59
CA PRO A 240 12.99 -17.75 7.20
C PRO A 240 14.49 -17.92 6.96
N GLU A 241 15.19 -16.83 6.66
CA GLU A 241 16.64 -16.75 6.49
C GLU A 241 17.13 -15.35 6.91
N TYR A 242 18.44 -15.12 6.89
CA TYR A 242 18.98 -13.78 7.11
C TYR A 242 18.58 -12.82 5.97
N SER A 243 18.22 -11.60 6.34
CA SER A 243 17.92 -10.52 5.39
C SER A 243 19.14 -10.20 4.51
N LYS A 244 18.88 -10.06 3.20
CA LYS A 244 19.87 -9.75 2.18
C LYS A 244 19.67 -8.32 1.71
N GLU A 245 20.71 -7.51 1.88
CA GLU A 245 20.69 -6.14 1.37
C GLU A 245 20.50 -6.16 -0.16
N PRO A 246 19.52 -5.44 -0.72
CA PRO A 246 19.41 -5.30 -2.16
C PRO A 246 20.70 -4.70 -2.72
N VAL A 247 21.24 -5.30 -3.77
CA VAL A 247 22.40 -4.74 -4.45
C VAL A 247 21.93 -3.46 -5.15
N ALA A 248 22.31 -2.30 -4.62
CA ALA A 248 22.06 -1.04 -5.30
C ALA A 248 22.61 -1.14 -6.74
N PRO A 249 21.84 -0.75 -7.77
CA PRO A 249 22.36 -0.73 -9.13
C PRO A 249 23.62 0.12 -9.15
N ARG A 250 24.76 -0.46 -9.53
CA ARG A 250 25.95 0.33 -9.83
C ARG A 250 25.55 1.29 -10.94
N LEU A 251 25.61 2.60 -10.66
CA LEU A 251 25.62 3.61 -11.70
C LEU A 251 26.81 3.26 -12.60
N THR A 252 26.53 2.68 -13.76
CA THR A 252 27.54 2.56 -14.79
C THR A 252 27.64 3.94 -15.39
N ASP A 253 28.73 4.64 -15.07
CA ASP A 253 29.15 5.85 -15.77
C ASP A 253 29.48 5.50 -17.22
N ASN A 254 28.46 5.28 -18.05
CA ASN A 254 28.60 5.31 -19.50
C ASN A 254 28.35 6.74 -19.97
N ALA A 255 29.18 7.67 -19.50
CA ALA A 255 29.52 8.84 -20.29
C ALA A 255 30.34 8.34 -21.47
N ALA A 256 29.71 8.33 -22.65
CA ALA A 256 30.33 7.98 -23.91
C ALA A 256 31.63 8.77 -24.10
N ARG A 257 32.77 8.10 -23.91
CA ARG A 257 34.07 8.58 -24.40
C ARG A 257 34.24 8.03 -25.83
N PRO A 258 34.61 8.84 -26.83
CA PRO A 258 34.73 8.37 -28.20
C PRO A 258 35.78 7.26 -28.27
N GLN A 259 35.36 6.07 -28.71
CA GLN A 259 36.24 4.94 -28.97
C GLN A 259 37.08 5.26 -30.21
N SER A 260 38.41 5.27 -30.05
CA SER A 260 39.34 5.10 -31.15
C SER A 260 39.29 3.65 -31.65
N ALA A 261 39.28 3.49 -32.97
CA ALA A 261 39.04 2.25 -33.72
C ALA A 261 39.88 1.03 -33.27
N PRO A 262 39.36 -0.21 -33.41
CA PRO A 262 40.12 -1.41 -33.12
C PRO A 262 40.91 -1.88 -34.35
N SER A 263 42.20 -2.15 -34.13
CA SER A 263 43.03 -2.93 -35.06
C SER A 263 42.71 -4.41 -34.93
N THR A 264 42.39 -5.02 -36.06
CA THR A 264 42.19 -6.44 -36.29
C THR A 264 43.47 -7.24 -36.07
N VAL A 265 43.44 -8.27 -35.22
CA VAL A 265 44.19 -9.52 -35.43
C VAL A 265 43.38 -10.65 -34.79
N GLY A 266 43.01 -11.64 -35.61
CA GLY A 266 42.30 -12.82 -35.16
C GLY A 266 43.24 -13.90 -34.61
N SER A 267 42.66 -14.81 -33.83
CA SER A 267 42.86 -16.25 -34.01
C SER A 267 41.86 -17.01 -33.16
N ALA A 268 41.16 -17.91 -33.82
CA ALA A 268 40.31 -18.92 -33.24
C ALA A 268 41.15 -19.95 -32.46
N SER A 269 40.60 -20.50 -31.39
CA SER A 269 40.79 -21.92 -31.10
C SER A 269 39.64 -22.46 -30.27
N SER A 270 39.00 -23.45 -30.87
CA SER A 270 38.01 -24.36 -30.33
C SER A 270 38.61 -25.31 -29.30
N ALA A 271 37.88 -25.59 -28.22
CA ALA A 271 37.99 -26.87 -27.52
C ALA A 271 36.65 -27.24 -26.88
N SER A 272 36.00 -28.20 -27.55
CA SER A 272 34.89 -28.99 -27.04
C SER A 272 35.42 -30.02 -26.05
N SER A 273 34.83 -30.08 -24.85
CA SER A 273 34.96 -31.23 -23.95
C SER A 273 33.59 -31.54 -23.37
N ALA A 274 32.94 -32.54 -23.96
CA ALA A 274 31.78 -33.21 -23.42
C ALA A 274 32.23 -34.13 -22.28
N VAL A 275 31.63 -33.99 -21.11
CA VAL A 275 31.64 -35.03 -20.08
C VAL A 275 30.20 -35.30 -19.67
N ALA A 276 29.80 -36.55 -19.87
CA ALA A 276 28.51 -37.10 -19.56
C ALA A 276 28.17 -36.95 -18.08
N SER A 277 26.95 -36.55 -17.77
CA SER A 277 26.36 -36.62 -16.43
C SER A 277 25.07 -37.44 -16.52
N THR A 278 25.05 -38.53 -15.77
CA THR A 278 23.91 -39.41 -15.46
C THR A 278 22.73 -38.59 -14.90
N PRO A 279 21.46 -38.93 -15.21
CA PRO A 279 20.33 -38.08 -14.86
C PRO A 279 20.01 -38.18 -13.36
N ALA A 280 20.07 -37.05 -12.66
CA ALA A 280 19.38 -36.86 -11.38
C ALA A 280 17.87 -36.73 -11.64
N PRO A 281 17.00 -37.18 -10.72
CA PRO A 281 15.56 -37.13 -10.94
C PRO A 281 15.10 -35.67 -11.02
N ALA A 282 14.11 -35.44 -11.88
CA ALA A 282 13.56 -34.13 -12.18
C ALA A 282 13.14 -33.38 -10.90
N GLU A 283 14.01 -32.47 -10.45
CA GLU A 283 13.57 -31.31 -9.70
C GLU A 283 12.86 -30.41 -10.72
N THR A 284 11.54 -30.37 -10.60
CA THR A 284 10.69 -29.38 -11.25
C THR A 284 11.29 -28.01 -10.99
N THR A 285 12.02 -27.51 -11.97
CA THR A 285 12.60 -26.17 -11.95
C THR A 285 11.41 -25.21 -12.02
N THR A 286 10.98 -24.71 -10.86
CA THR A 286 9.96 -23.67 -10.75
C THR A 286 10.57 -22.36 -11.24
N LEU A 287 10.51 -22.16 -12.56
CA LEU A 287 10.62 -20.86 -13.21
C LEU A 287 9.37 -20.03 -12.86
N SER A 288 9.33 -19.53 -11.63
CA SER A 288 8.63 -18.32 -11.15
C SER A 288 8.81 -18.29 -9.63
N GLY A 289 9.76 -17.52 -9.11
CA GLY A 289 9.95 -17.34 -7.66
C GLY A 289 8.82 -16.56 -6.96
N ILE A 290 7.62 -16.54 -7.55
CA ILE A 290 6.43 -15.84 -7.06
C ILE A 290 5.49 -16.90 -6.52
N ASP A 291 5.04 -16.70 -5.28
CA ASP A 291 4.08 -17.58 -4.63
C ASP A 291 2.74 -17.59 -5.40
N PRO A 292 2.14 -18.76 -5.74
CA PRO A 292 0.88 -18.82 -6.48
C PRO A 292 -0.29 -18.07 -5.82
N GLY A 293 -0.27 -17.89 -4.50
CA GLY A 293 -1.27 -17.09 -3.77
C GLY A 293 -1.15 -15.59 -3.98
N LEU A 294 -0.06 -15.13 -4.60
CA LEU A 294 0.14 -13.73 -4.99
C LEU A 294 -0.28 -13.46 -6.44
N ILE A 295 -0.76 -14.46 -7.17
CA ILE A 295 -1.17 -14.30 -8.56
C ILE A 295 -2.66 -13.94 -8.61
N PRO A 296 -3.04 -12.78 -9.17
CA PRO A 296 -4.43 -12.46 -9.51
C PRO A 296 -5.05 -13.50 -10.43
N LEU A 297 -6.18 -14.06 -10.01
CA LEU A 297 -7.01 -14.92 -10.86
C LEU A 297 -8.27 -14.17 -11.28
N PRO A 298 -8.76 -14.40 -12.51
CA PRO A 298 -10.05 -13.86 -12.94
C PRO A 298 -11.18 -14.50 -12.12
N ILE A 299 -12.24 -13.71 -11.92
CA ILE A 299 -13.48 -14.18 -11.29
C ILE A 299 -14.15 -15.18 -12.24
N PRO A 300 -14.43 -16.43 -11.82
CA PRO A 300 -15.11 -17.42 -12.65
C PRO A 300 -16.55 -17.05 -12.97
N ASP A 301 -17.14 -17.70 -13.98
CA ASP A 301 -18.53 -17.47 -14.37
C ASP A 301 -19.54 -18.35 -13.61
N THR A 302 -19.09 -19.38 -12.90
CA THR A 302 -19.96 -20.34 -12.20
C THR A 302 -19.81 -20.25 -10.68
N VAL A 303 -20.92 -20.44 -9.96
CA VAL A 303 -20.94 -20.42 -8.49
C VAL A 303 -20.00 -21.47 -7.89
N PRO A 304 -19.98 -22.74 -8.37
CA PRO A 304 -19.07 -23.75 -7.80
C PRO A 304 -17.59 -23.39 -7.96
N GLU A 305 -17.19 -22.80 -9.10
CA GLU A 305 -15.83 -22.34 -9.32
C GLU A 305 -15.48 -21.14 -8.43
N MET A 306 -16.42 -20.20 -8.23
CA MET A 306 -16.23 -19.08 -7.30
C MET A 306 -16.01 -19.59 -5.86
N LEU A 307 -16.81 -20.55 -5.40
CA LEU A 307 -16.68 -21.16 -4.08
C LEU A 307 -15.33 -21.89 -3.95
N ALA A 308 -14.93 -22.66 -4.96
CA ALA A 308 -13.64 -23.35 -4.95
C ALA A 308 -12.45 -22.36 -4.87
N GLN A 309 -12.48 -21.26 -5.64
CA GLN A 309 -11.47 -20.22 -5.52
C GLN A 309 -11.51 -19.53 -4.15
N LEU A 310 -12.70 -19.31 -3.58
CA LEU A 310 -12.86 -18.69 -2.26
C LEU A 310 -12.24 -19.53 -1.14
N SER A 311 -12.46 -20.86 -1.15
CA SER A 311 -11.80 -21.78 -0.21
C SER A 311 -10.28 -21.77 -0.40
N GLN A 312 -9.81 -21.77 -1.66
CA GLN A 312 -8.36 -21.68 -1.97
C GLN A 312 -7.74 -20.39 -1.41
N ARG A 313 -8.40 -19.24 -1.53
CA ARG A 313 -7.92 -17.96 -0.98
C ARG A 313 -7.88 -17.97 0.54
N THR A 314 -8.87 -18.58 1.16
CA THR A 314 -8.93 -18.73 2.62
C THR A 314 -7.74 -19.53 3.15
N GLU A 315 -7.41 -20.65 2.49
CA GLU A 315 -6.22 -21.46 2.80
C GLU A 315 -4.90 -20.68 2.59
N GLN A 316 -4.80 -19.91 1.51
CA GLN A 316 -3.62 -19.10 1.21
C GLN A 316 -3.38 -18.01 2.25
N ILE A 317 -4.44 -17.31 2.69
CA ILE A 317 -4.36 -16.32 3.77
C ILE A 317 -3.83 -16.97 5.05
N ARG A 318 -4.39 -18.11 5.46
CA ARG A 318 -3.94 -18.85 6.65
C ARG A 318 -2.45 -19.14 6.59
N ARG A 319 -1.99 -19.68 5.46
CA ARG A 319 -0.59 -20.02 5.25
C ARG A 319 0.33 -18.80 5.35
N PHE A 320 -0.05 -17.65 4.78
CA PHE A 320 0.75 -16.42 4.91
C PHE A 320 0.83 -15.93 6.36
N ILE A 321 -0.28 -16.01 7.12
CA ILE A 321 -0.29 -15.68 8.55
C ILE A 321 0.61 -16.63 9.35
N ASP A 322 0.54 -17.93 9.08
CA ASP A 322 1.36 -18.94 9.76
C ASP A 322 2.86 -18.72 9.51
N GLN A 323 3.21 -18.34 8.28
CA GLN A 323 4.58 -18.02 7.86
C GLN A 323 5.08 -16.65 8.33
N GLY A 324 4.20 -15.81 8.89
CA GLY A 324 4.54 -14.42 9.24
C GLY A 324 4.70 -13.49 8.03
N ALA A 325 4.24 -13.91 6.86
CA ALA A 325 4.24 -13.13 5.62
C ALA A 325 3.01 -12.21 5.55
N PHE A 326 2.85 -11.35 6.55
CA PHE A 326 1.62 -10.55 6.74
C PHE A 326 1.33 -9.60 5.57
N ALA A 327 2.36 -8.98 5.00
CA ALA A 327 2.22 -8.11 3.83
C ALA A 327 1.72 -8.84 2.56
N ASN A 328 1.76 -10.18 2.53
CA ASN A 328 1.25 -10.95 1.40
C ASN A 328 -0.24 -11.29 1.54
N VAL A 329 -0.86 -11.01 2.70
CA VAL A 329 -2.24 -11.40 2.99
C VAL A 329 -3.27 -10.61 2.16
N TYR A 330 -2.98 -9.35 1.81
CA TYR A 330 -3.94 -8.50 1.09
C TYR A 330 -4.37 -9.10 -0.25
N VAL A 331 -3.44 -9.73 -0.99
CA VAL A 331 -3.70 -10.25 -2.34
C VAL A 331 -4.83 -11.30 -2.32
N PRO A 332 -4.71 -12.44 -1.62
CA PRO A 332 -5.80 -13.41 -1.56
C PRO A 332 -7.02 -12.88 -0.81
N ALA A 333 -6.87 -11.96 0.16
CA ALA A 333 -8.00 -11.35 0.86
C ALA A 333 -8.89 -10.52 -0.08
N PHE A 334 -8.30 -9.72 -0.97
CA PHE A 334 -9.07 -8.87 -1.89
C PHE A 334 -9.63 -9.69 -3.05
N GLN A 335 -8.93 -10.72 -3.52
CA GLN A 335 -9.50 -11.66 -4.49
C GLN A 335 -10.73 -12.36 -3.92
N ALA A 336 -10.68 -12.79 -2.66
CA ALA A 336 -11.84 -13.37 -1.98
C ALA A 336 -12.99 -12.38 -1.78
N LYS A 337 -12.68 -11.11 -1.49
CA LYS A 337 -13.67 -10.02 -1.46
C LYS A 337 -14.36 -9.86 -2.82
N ASP A 338 -13.59 -9.85 -3.91
CA ASP A 338 -14.14 -9.70 -5.26
C ASP A 338 -15.03 -10.91 -5.64
N LEU A 339 -14.61 -12.13 -5.27
CA LEU A 339 -15.45 -13.34 -5.38
C LEU A 339 -16.75 -13.22 -4.58
N ALA A 340 -16.68 -12.72 -3.34
CA ALA A 340 -17.86 -12.53 -2.50
C ALA A 340 -18.84 -11.49 -3.06
N LEU A 341 -18.33 -10.43 -3.71
CA LEU A 341 -19.16 -9.45 -4.42
C LEU A 341 -19.81 -10.07 -5.66
N ALA A 342 -19.09 -10.89 -6.42
CA ALA A 342 -19.67 -11.61 -7.55
C ALA A 342 -20.77 -12.61 -7.12
N LEU A 343 -20.60 -13.26 -5.96
CA LEU A 343 -21.64 -14.09 -5.35
C LEU A 343 -22.84 -13.25 -4.88
N ASP A 344 -22.63 -12.03 -4.39
CA ASP A 344 -23.70 -11.12 -3.99
C ASP A 344 -24.64 -10.77 -5.15
N GLU A 345 -24.12 -10.61 -6.37
CA GLU A 345 -24.93 -10.37 -7.57
C GLU A 345 -25.83 -11.57 -7.94
N ARG A 346 -25.43 -12.77 -7.54
CA ARG A 346 -26.12 -14.04 -7.81
C ARG A 346 -27.03 -14.49 -6.69
N LYS A 347 -27.04 -13.80 -5.54
CA LYS A 347 -27.86 -14.17 -4.38
C LYS A 347 -29.36 -14.19 -4.68
N LYS A 348 -29.82 -13.46 -5.71
CA LYS A 348 -31.23 -13.43 -6.14
C LYS A 348 -31.79 -14.81 -6.51
N ASP A 349 -30.92 -15.75 -6.85
CA ASP A 349 -31.30 -17.12 -7.20
C ASP A 349 -31.43 -18.03 -5.95
N LEU A 350 -31.09 -17.51 -4.76
CA LEU A 350 -31.20 -18.23 -3.49
C LEU A 350 -32.62 -18.18 -2.91
N ARG A 351 -32.95 -19.22 -2.13
CA ARG A 351 -34.20 -19.26 -1.36
C ARG A 351 -34.21 -18.17 -0.27
N PRO A 352 -35.36 -17.64 0.15
CA PRO A 352 -35.46 -16.58 1.16
C PRO A 352 -34.76 -16.90 2.50
N GLU A 353 -34.75 -18.15 2.92
CA GLU A 353 -34.05 -18.65 4.10
C GLU A 353 -32.52 -18.58 3.96
N HIS A 354 -32.00 -18.86 2.76
CA HIS A 354 -30.56 -18.80 2.45
C HIS A 354 -30.09 -17.36 2.33
N LEU A 355 -30.93 -16.47 1.76
CA LEU A 355 -30.65 -15.03 1.66
C LEU A 355 -30.34 -14.39 3.04
N LYS A 356 -31.09 -14.78 4.08
CA LYS A 356 -30.89 -14.28 5.46
C LYS A 356 -29.53 -14.62 6.05
N ILE A 357 -28.85 -15.63 5.51
CA ILE A 357 -27.50 -16.05 5.91
C ILE A 357 -26.46 -15.43 4.97
N ALA A 358 -26.70 -15.51 3.65
CA ALA A 358 -25.79 -15.05 2.61
C ALA A 358 -25.45 -13.55 2.74
N GLU A 359 -26.46 -12.68 2.89
CA GLU A 359 -26.24 -11.23 2.93
C GLU A 359 -25.33 -10.77 4.08
N PRO A 360 -25.58 -11.12 5.35
CA PRO A 360 -24.70 -10.72 6.43
C PRO A 360 -23.34 -11.43 6.35
N ALA A 361 -23.26 -12.66 5.82
CA ALA A 361 -22.00 -13.37 5.63
C ALA A 361 -21.09 -12.67 4.60
N ILE A 362 -21.62 -12.31 3.43
CA ILE A 362 -20.88 -11.57 2.39
C ILE A 362 -20.37 -10.23 2.93
N LYS A 363 -21.22 -9.48 3.65
CA LYS A 363 -20.81 -8.21 4.29
C LYS A 363 -19.68 -8.40 5.31
N ARG A 364 -19.75 -9.45 6.13
CA ARG A 364 -18.69 -9.80 7.08
C ARG A 364 -17.40 -10.16 6.35
N LEU A 365 -17.47 -10.98 5.30
CA LEU A 365 -16.33 -11.40 4.50
C LEU A 365 -15.62 -10.18 3.89
N VAL A 366 -16.37 -9.30 3.21
CA VAL A 366 -15.84 -8.06 2.62
C VAL A 366 -15.16 -7.19 3.70
N ARG A 367 -15.82 -6.98 4.84
CA ARG A 367 -15.24 -6.20 5.93
C ARG A 367 -13.96 -6.84 6.48
N SER A 368 -13.96 -8.15 6.70
CA SER A 368 -12.80 -8.86 7.23
C SER A 368 -11.64 -8.88 6.24
N ALA A 369 -11.89 -8.89 4.92
CA ALA A 369 -10.85 -8.74 3.90
C ALA A 369 -10.11 -7.39 4.03
N TRP A 370 -10.83 -6.29 4.24
CA TRP A 370 -10.22 -4.98 4.51
C TRP A 370 -9.45 -4.94 5.83
N LEU A 371 -9.95 -5.62 6.87
CA LEU A 371 -9.22 -5.73 8.14
C LEU A 371 -7.94 -6.55 8.00
N LEU A 372 -7.97 -7.63 7.22
CA LEU A 372 -6.80 -8.46 6.93
C LEU A 372 -5.69 -7.69 6.23
N ASP A 373 -6.04 -6.83 5.28
CA ASP A 373 -5.14 -5.87 4.63
C ASP A 373 -4.52 -4.92 5.67
N ALA A 374 -5.35 -4.15 6.38
CA ALA A 374 -4.88 -3.18 7.37
C ALA A 374 -4.01 -3.80 8.47
N PHE A 375 -4.38 -4.98 8.99
CA PHE A 375 -3.58 -5.68 10.01
C PHE A 375 -2.34 -6.35 9.43
N GLY A 376 -2.38 -6.74 8.16
CA GLY A 376 -1.24 -7.21 7.39
C GLY A 376 -0.14 -6.17 7.32
N ASP A 377 -0.52 -4.95 6.95
CA ASP A 377 0.38 -3.80 6.86
C ASP A 377 0.96 -3.42 8.22
N MET A 378 0.18 -3.52 9.29
CA MET A 378 0.66 -3.23 10.65
C MET A 378 1.56 -4.31 11.25
N GLY A 379 1.69 -5.47 10.61
CA GLY A 379 2.53 -6.57 11.08
C GLY A 379 2.15 -7.10 12.48
N ASN A 380 0.87 -7.02 12.87
CA ASN A 380 0.39 -7.49 14.16
C ASN A 380 -0.27 -8.87 14.03
N LYS A 381 0.44 -9.93 14.44
CA LYS A 381 -0.01 -11.32 14.27
C LYS A 381 -1.33 -11.61 14.99
N GLN A 382 -1.56 -11.00 16.15
CA GLN A 382 -2.78 -11.21 16.90
C GLN A 382 -3.98 -10.63 16.13
N GLN A 383 -3.91 -9.37 15.72
CA GLN A 383 -5.02 -8.69 15.06
C GLN A 383 -5.36 -9.34 13.72
N ILE A 384 -4.35 -9.71 12.92
CA ILE A 384 -4.57 -10.39 11.63
C ILE A 384 -5.19 -11.79 11.83
N SER A 385 -4.81 -12.52 12.88
CA SER A 385 -5.39 -13.84 13.19
C SER A 385 -6.84 -13.73 13.66
N GLU A 386 -7.18 -12.71 14.44
CA GLU A 386 -8.55 -12.42 14.85
C GLU A 386 -9.43 -12.04 13.64
N ALA A 387 -8.92 -11.19 12.74
CA ALA A 387 -9.60 -10.86 11.49
C ALA A 387 -9.78 -12.07 10.57
N TYR A 388 -8.77 -12.93 10.46
CA TYR A 388 -8.84 -14.18 9.70
C TYR A 388 -9.91 -15.13 10.25
N THR A 389 -10.05 -15.21 11.57
CA THR A 389 -11.09 -16.04 12.20
C THR A 389 -12.50 -15.59 11.77
N GLN A 390 -12.75 -14.27 11.76
CA GLN A 390 -14.02 -13.71 11.29
C GLN A 390 -14.23 -13.94 9.79
N PHE A 391 -13.16 -13.75 9.00
CA PHE A 391 -13.16 -13.97 7.56
C PHE A 391 -13.51 -15.43 7.22
N ALA A 392 -12.81 -16.40 7.81
CA ALA A 392 -13.02 -17.82 7.56
C ALA A 392 -14.41 -18.31 8.03
N ALA A 393 -14.94 -17.75 9.12
CA ALA A 393 -16.32 -18.01 9.53
C ALA A 393 -17.33 -17.48 8.50
N ALA A 394 -17.12 -16.27 7.98
CA ALA A 394 -17.98 -15.70 6.95
C ALA A 394 -17.92 -16.49 5.63
N VAL A 395 -16.75 -17.00 5.23
CA VAL A 395 -16.60 -17.89 4.07
C VAL A 395 -17.43 -19.17 4.25
N LYS A 396 -17.33 -19.82 5.42
CA LYS A 396 -18.14 -21.03 5.72
C LYS A 396 -19.64 -20.77 5.65
N ASP A 397 -20.08 -19.62 6.15
CA ASP A 397 -21.50 -19.24 6.07
C ASP A 397 -21.95 -19.06 4.60
N VAL A 398 -21.12 -18.44 3.75
CA VAL A 398 -21.37 -18.31 2.30
C VAL A 398 -21.43 -19.70 1.64
N GLU A 399 -20.42 -20.54 1.86
CA GLU A 399 -20.36 -21.91 1.32
C GLU A 399 -21.58 -22.75 1.75
N SER A 400 -22.15 -22.51 2.94
CA SER A 400 -23.30 -23.27 3.43
C SER A 400 -24.62 -23.01 2.70
N VAL A 401 -24.73 -21.89 1.96
CA VAL A 401 -26.02 -21.45 1.39
C VAL A 401 -26.02 -21.28 -0.13
N PHE A 402 -24.84 -21.14 -0.75
CA PHE A 402 -24.72 -21.19 -2.20
C PHE A 402 -24.64 -22.65 -2.67
N PRO A 403 -25.38 -23.03 -3.72
CA PRO A 403 -25.40 -24.41 -4.18
C PRO A 403 -24.10 -24.80 -4.88
N ASP A 404 -23.63 -26.02 -4.61
CA ASP A 404 -22.50 -26.64 -5.32
C ASP A 404 -22.84 -27.07 -6.77
N ARG A 405 -24.09 -26.91 -7.21
CA ARG A 405 -24.60 -27.41 -8.49
C ARG A 405 -25.57 -26.46 -9.18
#